data_AF-A0A8T4MI17-F1
#
_entry.id   AF-A0A8T4MI17-F1
#
_cell.length_a   1.000
_cell.length_b   1.000
_cell.length_c   1.000
_cell.angle_alpha   90.00
_cell.angle_beta   90.00
_cell.angle_gamma   90.00
#
_symmetry.space_group_name_H-M   'P 1'
#
loop_
_entity.id
_entity.type
_entity.pdbx_description
1 polymer ?
#
loop_
_entity_poly.entity_id
_entity_poly.type
_entity_poly.pdbx_seq_one_letter_code
_entity_poly.pdbx_strand_id
1 'polypeptide(L)'
;MKKEASLKSLLDKINLDVSKLYHIATHDEKTSLYNHSFFKDVFSFELDKARRGKPLSLIVIDIDFFKKINDSFGHLQADKILLKLAQLLQHQVRKYDVVARFGGEEFLIMLPNTKTQRARLIAERLRKSVLSESYLKKYKITISLGVTEYKPKDNLERMSKRADAALYQAKKAGRNCVKIT
;
A
#
# COMPACT_ATOMS: atom_id res chain seq x y z
N MET A 1 20.84 14.58 -40.87
CA MET A 1 19.36 14.66 -40.99
C MET A 1 18.63 13.32 -40.84
N LYS A 2 18.52 12.42 -41.85
CA LYS A 2 17.75 11.15 -41.70
C LYS A 2 18.30 10.18 -40.64
N LYS A 3 19.63 10.10 -40.51
CA LYS A 3 20.32 9.22 -39.54
C LYS A 3 20.15 9.70 -38.08
N GLU A 4 20.16 11.02 -37.86
CA GLU A 4 19.92 11.64 -36.55
C GLU A 4 18.46 11.51 -36.11
N ALA A 5 17.51 11.68 -37.03
CA ALA A 5 16.09 11.45 -36.76
C ALA A 5 15.81 9.97 -36.39
N SER A 6 16.48 9.03 -37.06
CA SER A 6 16.41 7.60 -36.74
C SER A 6 17.03 7.26 -35.38
N LEU A 7 18.20 7.83 -35.06
CA LEU A 7 18.84 7.65 -33.75
C LEU A 7 17.99 8.21 -32.60
N LYS A 8 17.41 9.41 -32.78
CA LYS A 8 16.50 10.01 -31.79
C LYS A 8 15.28 9.13 -31.54
N SER A 9 14.64 8.64 -32.61
CA SER A 9 13.51 7.72 -32.51
C SER A 9 13.87 6.41 -31.78
N LEU A 10 15.08 5.89 -31.99
CA LEU A 10 15.54 4.69 -31.30
C LEU A 10 15.76 4.94 -29.80
N LEU A 11 16.37 6.08 -29.44
CA LEU A 11 16.56 6.50 -28.05
C LEU A 11 15.23 6.68 -27.32
N ASP A 12 14.25 7.33 -27.96
CA ASP A 12 12.91 7.51 -27.41
C ASP A 12 12.21 6.16 -27.15
N LYS A 13 12.36 5.21 -28.08
CA LYS A 13 11.83 3.85 -27.93
C LYS A 13 12.50 3.10 -26.78
N ILE A 14 13.82 3.14 -26.67
CA ILE A 14 14.57 2.52 -25.57
C ILE A 14 14.11 3.10 -24.23
N ASN A 15 14.00 4.43 -24.11
CA ASN A 15 13.55 5.08 -22.88
C ASN A 15 12.12 4.67 -22.50
N LEU A 16 11.22 4.57 -23.50
CA LEU A 16 9.86 4.10 -23.27
C LEU A 16 9.83 2.64 -22.78
N ASP A 17 10.60 1.76 -23.42
CA ASP A 17 10.65 0.35 -23.05
C ASP A 17 11.29 0.15 -21.67
N VAL A 18 12.36 0.89 -21.34
CA VAL A 18 12.94 0.91 -19.99
C VAL A 18 11.92 1.40 -18.96
N SER A 19 11.18 2.46 -19.24
CA SER A 19 10.14 2.96 -18.33
C SER A 19 9.02 1.93 -18.10
N LYS A 20 8.60 1.21 -19.15
CA LYS A 20 7.60 0.15 -19.05
C LYS A 20 8.12 -1.03 -18.22
N LEU A 21 9.32 -1.50 -18.52
CA LEU A 21 9.96 -2.59 -17.78
C LEU A 21 10.13 -2.23 -16.30
N TYR A 22 10.57 -1.00 -16.02
CA TYR A 22 10.65 -0.50 -14.66
C TYR A 22 9.28 -0.50 -13.97
N HIS A 23 8.23 -0.01 -14.64
CA HIS A 23 6.89 0.00 -14.07
C HIS A 23 6.40 -1.42 -13.75
N ILE A 24 6.52 -2.36 -14.68
CA ILE A 24 6.15 -3.78 -14.49
C ILE A 24 6.94 -4.41 -13.33
N ALA A 25 8.24 -4.12 -13.24
CA ALA A 25 9.09 -4.66 -12.18
C ALA A 25 8.77 -4.09 -10.80
N THR A 26 8.17 -2.89 -10.71
CA THR A 26 8.01 -2.16 -9.45
C THR A 26 6.57 -1.97 -8.99
N HIS A 27 5.59 -2.17 -9.87
CA HIS A 27 4.17 -1.93 -9.57
C HIS A 27 3.34 -3.21 -9.70
N ASP A 28 2.23 -3.26 -8.96
CA ASP A 28 1.18 -4.27 -9.05
C ASP A 28 0.28 -3.99 -10.26
N GLU A 29 0.05 -5.02 -11.08
CA GLU A 29 -0.67 -4.90 -12.35
C GLU A 29 -2.12 -4.40 -12.19
N LYS A 30 -2.81 -4.81 -11.12
CA LYS A 30 -4.24 -4.50 -10.94
C LYS A 30 -4.49 -3.12 -10.35
N THR A 31 -3.55 -2.61 -9.56
CA THR A 31 -3.75 -1.40 -8.76
C THR A 31 -2.82 -0.25 -9.12
N SER A 32 -1.75 -0.53 -9.87
CA SER A 32 -0.66 0.41 -10.17
C SER A 32 -0.02 1.03 -8.92
N LEU A 33 -0.20 0.41 -7.74
CA LEU A 33 0.59 0.70 -6.55
C LEU A 33 1.93 -0.01 -6.66
N TYR A 34 2.87 0.31 -5.77
CA TYR A 34 4.10 -0.46 -5.69
C TYR A 34 3.81 -1.93 -5.33
N ASN A 35 4.61 -2.83 -5.89
CA ASN A 35 4.55 -4.23 -5.54
C ASN A 35 5.39 -4.53 -4.29
N HIS A 36 5.29 -5.76 -3.80
CA HIS A 36 6.04 -6.21 -2.63
C HIS A 36 7.57 -6.07 -2.81
N SER A 37 8.11 -6.37 -3.99
CA SER A 37 9.56 -6.31 -4.23
C SER A 37 10.08 -4.88 -4.05
N PHE A 38 9.45 -3.93 -4.74
CA PHE A 38 9.85 -2.52 -4.63
C PHE A 38 9.66 -1.99 -3.21
N PHE A 39 8.59 -2.39 -2.52
CA PHE A 39 8.38 -2.00 -1.13
C PHE A 39 9.53 -2.46 -0.22
N LYS A 40 10.03 -3.70 -0.38
CA LYS A 40 11.18 -4.20 0.37
C LYS A 40 12.43 -3.34 0.14
N ASP A 41 12.67 -3.00 -1.12
CA ASP A 41 13.83 -2.19 -1.50
C ASP A 41 13.76 -0.83 -0.81
N VAL A 42 12.65 -0.10 -0.93
CA VAL A 42 12.48 1.22 -0.28
C VAL A 42 12.52 1.10 1.25
N PHE A 43 11.93 0.04 1.81
CA PHE A 43 11.94 -0.18 3.25
C PHE A 43 13.36 -0.31 3.80
N SER A 44 14.27 -0.98 3.09
CA SER A 44 15.66 -1.11 3.52
C SER A 44 16.34 0.25 3.71
N PHE A 45 16.13 1.18 2.78
CA PHE A 45 16.67 2.55 2.86
C PHE A 45 16.06 3.36 4.01
N GLU A 46 14.75 3.25 4.24
CA GLU A 46 14.07 3.94 5.34
C GLU A 46 14.41 3.34 6.71
N LEU A 47 14.65 2.03 6.78
CA LEU A 47 15.08 1.35 7.99
C LEU A 47 16.44 1.87 8.48
N ASP A 48 17.36 2.17 7.58
CA ASP A 48 18.66 2.74 7.96
C ASP A 48 18.53 4.13 8.57
N LYS A 49 17.58 4.95 8.09
CA LYS A 49 17.25 6.22 8.73
C LYS A 49 16.61 5.99 10.10
N ALA A 50 15.78 4.96 10.22
CA ALA A 50 15.13 4.62 11.48
C ALA A 50 16.11 4.16 12.56
N ARG A 51 17.12 3.37 12.17
CA ARG A 51 18.26 2.98 13.03
C ARG A 51 19.05 4.18 13.55
N ARG A 52 19.05 5.31 12.82
CA ARG A 52 19.65 6.59 13.24
C ARG A 52 18.69 7.48 14.04
N GLY A 53 17.56 6.95 14.51
CA GLY A 53 16.62 7.64 15.40
C GLY A 53 15.49 8.39 14.69
N LYS A 54 15.30 8.22 13.37
CA LYS A 54 14.09 8.73 12.70
C LYS A 54 12.90 7.78 12.96
N PRO A 55 11.71 8.28 13.27
CA PRO A 55 10.57 7.38 13.45
C PRO A 55 10.13 6.81 12.10
N LEU A 56 9.74 5.55 12.08
CA LEU A 56 9.26 4.84 10.90
C LEU A 56 8.06 3.99 11.31
N SER A 57 6.89 4.23 10.71
CA SER A 57 5.70 3.43 10.97
C SER A 57 5.28 2.61 9.76
N LEU A 58 4.60 1.51 10.03
CA LEU A 58 4.03 0.61 9.04
C LEU A 58 2.55 0.41 9.35
N ILE A 59 1.72 0.45 8.31
CA ILE A 59 0.32 0.09 8.36
C ILE A 59 0.11 -1.11 7.44
N VAL A 60 -0.50 -2.17 7.96
CA VAL A 60 -1.04 -3.27 7.15
C VAL A 60 -2.55 -3.12 7.10
N ILE A 61 -3.12 -3.27 5.91
CA ILE A 61 -4.52 -3.04 5.58
C ILE A 61 -5.07 -4.28 4.88
N ASP A 62 -6.24 -4.73 5.28
CA ASP A 62 -6.94 -5.83 4.62
C ASP A 62 -8.43 -5.50 4.46
N ILE A 63 -8.97 -5.77 3.27
CA ILE A 63 -10.39 -5.56 2.96
C ILE A 63 -11.26 -6.56 3.73
N ASP A 64 -12.20 -6.04 4.49
CA ASP A 64 -13.11 -6.88 5.27
C ASP A 64 -14.03 -7.71 4.36
N PHE A 65 -13.98 -9.03 4.54
CA PHE A 65 -14.82 -10.00 3.81
C PHE A 65 -14.62 -10.00 2.29
N PHE A 66 -13.41 -9.73 1.80
CA PHE A 66 -13.16 -9.65 0.35
C PHE A 66 -13.52 -10.94 -0.42
N LYS A 67 -13.29 -12.13 0.16
CA LYS A 67 -13.79 -13.38 -0.44
C LYS A 67 -15.30 -13.35 -0.72
N LYS A 68 -16.12 -12.85 0.22
CA LYS A 68 -17.58 -12.73 0.00
C LYS A 68 -17.91 -11.71 -1.09
N ILE A 69 -17.12 -10.65 -1.23
CA ILE A 69 -17.27 -9.64 -2.29
C ILE A 69 -16.97 -10.29 -3.65
N ASN A 70 -15.88 -11.06 -3.77
CA ASN A 70 -15.57 -11.85 -4.96
C ASN A 70 -16.73 -12.79 -5.32
N ASP A 71 -17.21 -13.56 -4.34
CA ASP A 71 -18.26 -14.55 -4.55
C ASP A 71 -19.60 -13.89 -4.95
N SER A 72 -19.90 -12.69 -4.45
CA SER A 72 -21.17 -11.99 -4.70
C SER A 72 -21.20 -11.16 -5.98
N PHE A 73 -20.06 -10.57 -6.38
CA PHE A 73 -20.01 -9.61 -7.48
C PHE A 73 -19.10 -10.04 -8.64
N GLY A 74 -18.38 -11.16 -8.49
CA GLY A 74 -17.43 -11.67 -9.46
C GLY A 74 -16.09 -10.94 -9.45
N HIS A 75 -15.05 -11.62 -9.95
CA HIS A 75 -13.66 -11.15 -9.92
C HIS A 75 -13.45 -9.80 -10.62
N LEU A 76 -14.13 -9.56 -11.75
CA LEU A 76 -14.00 -8.28 -12.48
C LEU A 76 -14.46 -7.08 -11.64
N GLN A 77 -15.51 -7.26 -10.84
CA GLN A 77 -16.01 -6.19 -9.98
C GLN A 77 -15.14 -6.02 -8.73
N ALA A 78 -14.60 -7.12 -8.19
CA ALA A 78 -13.64 -7.07 -7.10
C ALA A 78 -12.32 -6.40 -7.50
N ASP A 79 -11.83 -6.63 -8.72
CA ASP A 79 -10.65 -5.95 -9.26
C ASP A 79 -10.87 -4.43 -9.38
N LYS A 80 -12.06 -3.99 -9.81
CA LYS A 80 -12.43 -2.56 -9.80
C LYS A 80 -12.45 -1.97 -8.39
N ILE A 81 -12.90 -2.75 -7.40
CA ILE A 81 -12.88 -2.35 -5.98
C ILE A 81 -11.45 -2.21 -5.48
N LEU A 82 -10.56 -3.15 -5.80
CA LEU A 82 -9.13 -3.08 -5.47
C LEU A 82 -8.48 -1.84 -6.07
N LEU A 83 -8.72 -1.58 -7.37
CA LEU A 83 -8.20 -0.39 -8.05
C LEU A 83 -8.70 0.90 -7.39
N LYS A 84 -10.00 0.97 -7.07
CA LYS A 84 -10.58 2.16 -6.44
C LYS A 84 -10.04 2.40 -5.03
N LEU A 85 -9.88 1.33 -4.25
CA LEU A 85 -9.27 1.40 -2.93
C LEU A 85 -7.81 1.87 -3.04
N ALA A 86 -7.03 1.30 -3.95
CA ALA A 86 -5.65 1.68 -4.19
C ALA A 86 -5.50 3.17 -4.49
N GLN A 87 -6.32 3.69 -5.42
CA GLN A 87 -6.36 5.12 -5.74
C GLN A 87 -6.70 5.95 -4.50
N LEU A 88 -7.68 5.53 -3.70
CA LEU A 88 -8.02 6.24 -2.46
C LEU A 88 -6.85 6.26 -1.49
N LEU A 89 -6.20 5.13 -1.23
CA LEU A 89 -5.07 5.04 -0.31
C LEU A 89 -3.93 5.96 -0.75
N GLN A 90 -3.57 5.93 -2.04
CA GLN A 90 -2.50 6.75 -2.61
C GLN A 90 -2.79 8.26 -2.47
N HIS A 91 -4.03 8.70 -2.73
CA HIS A 91 -4.40 10.13 -2.59
C HIS A 91 -4.49 10.61 -1.14
N GLN A 92 -4.63 9.67 -0.19
CA GLN A 92 -4.81 9.98 1.22
C GLN A 92 -3.50 9.95 2.01
N VAL A 93 -2.36 9.70 1.38
CA VAL A 93 -1.04 9.75 2.01
C VAL A 93 -0.17 10.84 1.37
N ARG A 94 0.99 11.14 1.96
CA ARG A 94 1.92 12.14 1.43
C ARG A 94 2.74 11.54 0.28
N LYS A 95 3.32 12.40 -0.55
CA LYS A 95 4.16 11.99 -1.68
C LYS A 95 5.34 11.07 -1.31
N TYR A 96 5.86 11.20 -0.09
CA TYR A 96 6.99 10.41 0.41
C TYR A 96 6.58 9.20 1.26
N ASP A 97 5.28 9.01 1.50
CA ASP A 97 4.75 7.77 2.05
C ASP A 97 4.68 6.74 0.90
N VAL A 98 4.92 5.47 1.20
CA VAL A 98 4.93 4.40 0.18
C VAL A 98 3.72 3.53 0.38
N VAL A 99 2.84 3.46 -0.61
CA VAL A 99 1.69 2.57 -0.65
C VAL A 99 2.00 1.41 -1.58
N ALA A 100 1.82 0.19 -1.10
CA ALA A 100 2.05 -1.03 -1.87
C ALA A 100 0.90 -2.02 -1.71
N ARG A 101 0.74 -2.89 -2.70
CA ARG A 101 -0.10 -4.09 -2.62
C ARG A 101 0.80 -5.32 -2.53
N PHE A 102 0.59 -6.15 -1.52
CA PHE A 102 1.41 -7.36 -1.32
C PHE A 102 0.82 -8.58 -2.01
N GLY A 103 -0.49 -8.61 -2.19
CA GLY A 103 -1.21 -9.68 -2.89
C GLY A 103 -2.66 -9.74 -2.42
N GLY A 104 -3.53 -10.38 -3.20
CA GLY A 104 -4.95 -10.56 -2.82
C GLY A 104 -5.62 -9.24 -2.43
N GLU A 105 -6.11 -9.16 -1.21
CA GLU A 105 -6.74 -7.98 -0.60
C GLU A 105 -5.84 -7.18 0.37
N GLU A 106 -4.54 -7.50 0.43
CA GLU A 106 -3.59 -6.96 1.40
C GLU A 106 -2.77 -5.78 0.84
N PHE A 107 -2.79 -4.66 1.58
CA PHE A 107 -2.05 -3.43 1.26
C PHE A 107 -1.15 -3.04 2.44
N LEU A 108 -0.01 -2.42 2.13
CA LEU A 108 0.88 -1.85 3.12
C LEU A 108 1.13 -0.37 2.84
N ILE A 109 1.29 0.39 3.93
CA ILE A 109 1.71 1.78 3.88
C ILE A 109 2.91 1.98 4.81
N MET A 110 4.04 2.36 4.23
CA MET A 110 5.20 2.82 4.97
C MET A 110 5.12 4.33 5.17
N LEU A 111 5.33 4.76 6.41
CA LEU A 111 5.26 6.15 6.82
C LEU A 111 6.62 6.60 7.40
N PRO A 112 7.54 7.06 6.55
CA PRO A 112 8.80 7.66 7.01
C PRO A 112 8.55 8.87 7.91
N ASN A 113 9.45 9.08 8.87
CA ASN A 113 9.41 10.20 9.81
C ASN A 113 8.07 10.34 10.55
N THR A 114 7.41 9.22 10.84
CA THR A 114 6.08 9.20 11.48
C THR A 114 6.06 8.23 12.65
N LYS A 115 5.67 8.74 13.83
CA LYS A 115 5.46 7.95 15.06
C LYS A 115 4.09 7.26 15.08
N THR A 116 3.95 6.23 15.90
CA THR A 116 2.75 5.39 16.04
C THR A 116 1.48 6.20 16.24
N GLN A 117 1.48 7.24 17.10
CA GLN A 117 0.25 8.00 17.35
C GLN A 117 -0.25 8.71 16.10
N ARG A 118 0.67 9.29 15.31
CA ARG A 118 0.33 9.96 14.05
C ARG A 118 -0.03 8.96 12.96
N ALA A 119 0.67 7.82 12.90
CA ALA A 119 0.32 6.72 12.01
C ALA A 119 -1.10 6.21 12.28
N ARG A 120 -1.51 6.07 13.55
CA ARG A 120 -2.87 5.71 13.95
C ARG A 120 -3.91 6.72 13.45
N LEU A 121 -3.63 8.02 13.54
CA LEU A 121 -4.54 9.05 13.02
C LEU A 121 -4.68 8.97 11.50
N ILE A 122 -3.59 8.70 10.78
CA ILE A 122 -3.61 8.47 9.34
C ILE A 122 -4.44 7.22 9.00
N ALA A 123 -4.23 6.12 9.72
CA ALA A 123 -4.99 4.88 9.56
C ALA A 123 -6.51 5.11 9.78
N GLU A 124 -6.89 5.83 10.84
CA GLU A 124 -8.30 6.16 11.09
C GLU A 124 -8.89 7.05 10.01
N ARG A 125 -8.12 8.01 9.49
CA ARG A 125 -8.56 8.82 8.34
C ARG A 125 -8.80 7.94 7.12
N LEU A 126 -7.85 7.06 6.76
CA LEU A 126 -7.98 6.15 5.62
C LEU A 126 -9.25 5.29 5.75
N ARG A 127 -9.47 4.70 6.92
CA ARG A 127 -10.65 3.90 7.23
C ARG A 127 -11.96 4.68 7.02
N LYS A 128 -12.04 5.90 7.56
CA LYS A 128 -13.20 6.77 7.37
C LYS A 128 -13.39 7.20 5.92
N SER A 129 -12.30 7.49 5.21
CA SER A 129 -12.35 7.85 3.78
C SER A 129 -12.94 6.70 2.96
N VAL A 130 -12.53 5.45 3.21
CA VAL A 130 -13.09 4.25 2.55
C VAL A 130 -14.59 4.12 2.80
N LEU A 131 -15.04 4.32 4.04
CA LEU A 131 -16.47 4.28 4.39
C LEU A 131 -17.30 5.37 3.69
N SER A 132 -16.71 6.53 3.44
CA SER A 132 -17.40 7.68 2.86
C SER A 132 -17.33 7.76 1.33
N GLU A 133 -16.36 7.10 0.71
CA GLU A 133 -16.17 7.15 -0.75
C GLU A 133 -17.34 6.46 -1.45
N SER A 134 -17.98 7.15 -2.40
CA SER A 134 -19.28 6.77 -2.93
C SER A 134 -19.27 5.41 -3.62
N TYR A 135 -18.21 5.09 -4.37
CA TYR A 135 -18.08 3.81 -5.05
C TYR A 135 -17.87 2.67 -4.06
N LEU A 136 -16.93 2.80 -3.13
CA LEU A 136 -16.65 1.79 -2.11
C LEU A 136 -17.84 1.59 -1.16
N LYS A 137 -18.52 2.67 -0.79
CA LYS A 137 -19.74 2.64 0.02
C LYS A 137 -20.88 1.87 -0.66
N LYS A 138 -21.05 2.00 -1.97
CA LYS A 138 -22.06 1.25 -2.75
C LYS A 138 -21.90 -0.26 -2.57
N TYR A 139 -20.66 -0.75 -2.48
CA TYR A 139 -20.35 -2.17 -2.27
C TYR A 139 -20.12 -2.52 -0.79
N LYS A 140 -20.43 -1.59 0.14
CA LYS A 140 -20.26 -1.75 1.59
C LYS A 140 -18.84 -2.15 1.99
N ILE A 141 -17.85 -1.63 1.28
CA ILE A 141 -16.45 -1.94 1.53
C ILE A 141 -16.01 -1.32 2.85
N THR A 142 -15.36 -2.13 3.68
CA THR A 142 -14.69 -1.70 4.91
C THR A 142 -13.30 -2.29 4.95
N ILE A 143 -12.41 -1.64 5.69
CA ILE A 143 -11.03 -2.09 5.87
C ILE A 143 -10.69 -2.15 7.34
N SER A 144 -9.92 -3.17 7.71
CA SER A 144 -9.28 -3.27 9.02
C SER A 144 -7.80 -2.95 8.87
N LEU A 145 -7.21 -2.31 9.88
CA LEU A 145 -5.83 -1.82 9.81
C LEU A 145 -5.06 -2.19 11.07
N GLY A 146 -3.86 -2.71 10.89
CA GLY A 146 -2.86 -2.91 11.93
C GLY A 146 -1.73 -1.90 11.78
N VAL A 147 -1.39 -1.19 12.85
CA VAL A 147 -0.36 -0.14 12.85
C VAL A 147 0.77 -0.50 13.79
N THR A 148 1.99 -0.26 13.36
CA THR A 148 3.17 -0.40 14.21
C THR A 148 4.22 0.65 13.88
N GLU A 149 5.13 0.91 14.82
CA GLU A 149 6.33 1.72 14.63
C GLU A 149 7.56 0.87 14.84
N TYR A 150 8.64 1.23 14.15
CA TYR A 150 9.96 0.64 14.29
C TYR A 150 10.41 0.57 15.76
N LYS A 151 10.90 -0.61 16.15
CA LYS A 151 11.58 -0.86 17.42
C LYS A 151 13.02 -1.29 17.14
N PRO A 152 13.97 -1.05 18.07
CA PRO A 152 15.36 -1.44 17.87
C PRO A 152 15.51 -2.91 17.45
N LYS A 153 16.37 -3.16 16.46
CA LYS A 153 16.61 -4.49 15.85
C LYS A 153 15.46 -5.05 15.00
N ASP A 154 14.45 -4.25 14.68
CA ASP A 154 13.46 -4.64 13.68
C ASP A 154 14.09 -4.75 12.28
N ASN A 155 13.51 -5.67 11.50
CA ASN A 155 13.60 -5.75 10.05
C ASN A 155 12.15 -5.74 9.50
N LEU A 156 11.99 -5.82 8.17
CA LEU A 156 10.66 -5.80 7.58
C LEU A 156 9.77 -6.93 8.11
N GLU A 157 10.29 -8.15 8.18
CA GLU A 157 9.54 -9.32 8.66
C GLU A 157 8.98 -9.12 10.07
N ARG A 158 9.80 -8.63 11.01
CA ARG A 158 9.39 -8.35 12.39
C ARG A 158 8.36 -7.24 12.48
N MET A 159 8.52 -6.17 11.69
CA MET A 159 7.53 -5.09 11.65
C MET A 159 6.21 -5.55 11.04
N SER A 160 6.26 -6.24 9.90
CA SER A 160 5.07 -6.81 9.25
C SER A 160 4.32 -7.75 10.18
N LYS A 161 5.01 -8.73 10.79
CA LYS A 161 4.40 -9.68 11.74
C LYS A 161 3.70 -8.97 12.91
N ARG A 162 4.29 -7.87 13.41
CA ARG A 162 3.71 -7.09 14.50
C ARG A 162 2.49 -6.29 14.03
N ALA A 163 2.55 -5.69 12.84
CA ALA A 163 1.40 -5.02 12.24
C ALA A 163 0.26 -6.01 11.91
N ASP A 164 0.58 -7.20 11.40
CA ASP A 164 -0.36 -8.29 11.15
C ASP A 164 -1.06 -8.75 12.43
N ALA A 165 -0.33 -8.84 13.54
CA ALA A 165 -0.92 -9.16 14.84
C ALA A 165 -1.93 -8.09 15.28
N ALA A 166 -1.65 -6.80 15.06
CA ALA A 166 -2.63 -5.74 15.29
C ALA A 166 -3.81 -5.83 14.32
N LEU A 167 -3.57 -6.07 13.03
CA LEU A 167 -4.64 -6.25 12.03
C LEU A 167 -5.56 -7.40 12.42
N TYR A 168 -4.99 -8.52 12.87
CA TYR A 168 -5.74 -9.66 13.37
C TYR A 168 -6.60 -9.29 14.58
N GLN A 169 -6.09 -8.50 15.53
CA GLN A 169 -6.89 -7.97 16.62
C GLN A 169 -8.02 -7.07 16.12
N ALA A 170 -7.81 -6.27 15.07
CA ALA A 170 -8.86 -5.46 14.47
C ALA A 170 -9.96 -6.33 13.86
N LYS A 171 -9.59 -7.40 13.13
CA LYS A 171 -10.53 -8.37 12.57
C LYS A 171 -11.34 -9.07 13.67
N LYS A 172 -10.70 -9.43 14.79
CA LYS A 172 -11.37 -10.03 15.96
C LYS A 172 -12.29 -9.07 16.71
N ALA A 173 -11.95 -7.78 16.74
CA ALA A 173 -12.75 -6.74 17.41
C ALA A 173 -13.99 -6.30 16.63
N GLY A 174 -14.42 -7.06 15.61
CA GLY A 174 -15.59 -6.74 14.79
C GLY A 174 -15.27 -6.07 13.47
N ARG A 175 -13.99 -6.00 13.05
CA ARG A 175 -13.54 -5.40 11.78
C ARG A 175 -13.77 -3.90 11.71
N ASN A 176 -13.52 -3.27 10.55
CA ASN A 176 -13.69 -1.84 10.32
C ASN A 176 -13.11 -0.97 11.46
N CYS A 177 -11.90 -1.31 11.91
CA CYS A 177 -11.23 -0.59 12.98
C CYS A 177 -9.71 -0.63 12.83
N VAL A 178 -9.05 0.23 13.60
CA VAL A 178 -7.58 0.31 13.68
C VAL A 178 -7.12 -0.26 15.01
N LYS A 179 -6.06 -1.08 14.98
CA LYS A 179 -5.34 -1.51 16.19
C LYS A 179 -3.86 -1.18 16.07
N ILE A 180 -3.19 -1.05 17.22
CA ILE A 180 -1.78 -0.65 17.33
C ILE A 180 -1.02 -1.65 18.23
N THR A 181 0.31 -1.66 18.14
CA THR A 181 1.24 -2.50 18.94
C THR A 181 2.39 -1.72 19.57
#